data_AF-A0A1A6B6B3-F1
#
_entry.id   AF-A0A1A6B6B3-F1
#
_cell.length_a   1.000
_cell.length_b   1.000
_cell.length_c   1.000
_cell.angle_alpha   90.00
_cell.angle_beta   90.00
_cell.angle_gamma   90.00
#
_symmetry.space_group_name_H-M   'P 1'
#
loop_
_entity.id
_entity.type
_entity.pdbx_description
1 polymer ?
#
loop_
_entity_poly.entity_id
_entity_poly.type
_entity_poly.pdbx_seq_one_letter_code
_entity_poly.pdbx_strand_id
1 'polypeptide(L)'
;MSHRKLDTTSCYYRIGETRRREAVDRVTAMQFDRHGNRIWRQAQALLDSEHARRAVGEVAVPFGVCAEPSNVKAGGGACPFRFRCAGCDHFRTDVSYLPDLRAYLDDLLRTRERLLATTDLDDWARVEAMPSEEEIRRIRRLIDQIRNGLGELEPEQRQQLQQAVTVVRRHRSVMLGMPRTRQILPDLRPERTP
;
A
#
# COMPACT_ATOMS: atom_id res chain seq x y z
N MET A 1 -25.19 -25.63 20.43
CA MET A 1 -24.57 -24.31 20.75
C MET A 1 -25.03 -23.31 19.70
N SER A 2 -26.06 -22.53 20.02
CA SER A 2 -26.84 -21.74 19.05
C SER A 2 -26.34 -20.29 19.00
N HIS A 3 -25.80 -19.92 17.86
CA HIS A 3 -25.64 -18.56 17.34
C HIS A 3 -27.05 -17.95 17.15
N ARG A 4 -27.63 -17.38 18.21
CA ARG A 4 -28.98 -16.77 18.20
C ARG A 4 -29.08 -15.47 19.01
N LYS A 5 -27.97 -14.74 19.13
CA LYS A 5 -27.98 -13.37 19.67
C LYS A 5 -27.22 -12.47 18.72
N LEU A 6 -27.96 -11.69 17.92
CA LEU A 6 -27.42 -10.63 17.08
C LEU A 6 -26.56 -9.65 17.89
N ASP A 7 -26.92 -9.45 19.16
CA ASP A 7 -26.24 -8.55 20.10
C ASP A 7 -24.79 -8.98 20.43
N THR A 8 -24.51 -10.28 20.47
CA THR A 8 -23.14 -10.77 20.67
C THR A 8 -22.31 -10.56 19.41
N THR A 9 -22.92 -10.76 18.23
CA THR A 9 -22.27 -10.58 16.93
C THR A 9 -21.99 -9.10 16.64
N SER A 10 -22.91 -8.20 17.00
CA SER A 10 -22.73 -6.74 16.88
C SER A 10 -21.62 -6.23 17.82
N CYS A 11 -21.49 -6.81 19.01
CA CYS A 11 -20.39 -6.51 19.94
C CYS A 11 -19.03 -6.95 19.37
N TYR A 12 -18.91 -8.17 18.84
CA TYR A 12 -17.68 -8.62 18.16
C TYR A 12 -17.33 -7.76 16.94
N TYR A 13 -18.34 -7.34 16.16
CA TYR A 13 -18.15 -6.43 15.03
C TYR A 13 -17.64 -5.06 15.50
N ARG A 14 -18.25 -4.48 16.55
CA ARG A 14 -17.84 -3.19 17.14
C ARG A 14 -16.41 -3.24 17.69
N ILE A 15 -16.04 -4.30 18.41
CA ILE A 15 -14.67 -4.49 18.91
C ILE A 15 -13.68 -4.62 17.74
N GLY A 16 -14.06 -5.35 16.69
CA GLY A 16 -13.28 -5.45 15.45
C GLY A 16 -13.08 -4.10 14.77
N GLU A 17 -14.12 -3.28 14.71
CA GLU A 17 -14.09 -1.92 14.15
C GLU A 17 -13.19 -0.98 14.96
N THR A 18 -13.29 -0.99 16.29
CA THR A 18 -12.39 -0.20 17.17
C THR A 18 -10.93 -0.61 16.97
N ARG A 19 -10.62 -1.92 17.01
CA ARG A 19 -9.26 -2.42 16.79
C ARG A 19 -8.73 -2.07 15.40
N ARG A 20 -9.59 -2.11 14.39
CA ARG A 20 -9.26 -1.70 13.02
C ARG A 20 -8.92 -0.21 12.97
N ARG A 21 -9.74 0.64 13.57
CA ARG A 21 -9.51 2.09 13.59
C ARG A 21 -8.18 2.42 14.27
N GLU A 22 -7.92 1.84 15.44
CA GLU A 22 -6.64 2.02 16.12
C GLU A 22 -5.44 1.51 15.29
N ALA A 23 -5.60 0.40 14.57
CA ALA A 23 -4.55 -0.11 13.70
C ALA A 23 -4.29 0.84 12.51
N VAL A 24 -5.35 1.40 11.92
CA VAL A 24 -5.23 2.42 10.87
C VAL A 24 -4.55 3.67 11.41
N ASP A 25 -4.97 4.19 12.57
CA ASP A 25 -4.37 5.38 13.19
C ASP A 25 -2.86 5.20 13.45
N ARG A 26 -2.45 4.03 13.98
CA ARG A 26 -1.05 3.69 14.19
C ARG A 26 -0.24 3.63 12.88
N VAL A 27 -0.81 3.07 11.83
CA VAL A 27 -0.15 2.98 10.51
C VAL A 27 -0.06 4.36 9.85
N THR A 28 -1.11 5.17 9.93
CA THR A 28 -1.17 6.53 9.38
C THR A 28 -0.17 7.48 10.07
N ALA A 29 0.13 7.26 11.36
CA ALA A 29 1.21 7.99 12.05
C ALA A 29 2.61 7.75 11.42
N MET A 30 2.75 6.70 10.60
CA MET A 30 3.96 6.33 9.88
C MET A 30 3.75 6.43 8.36
N GLN A 31 3.22 7.57 7.91
CA GLN A 31 3.06 7.92 6.51
C GLN A 31 4.25 8.74 5.98
N PHE A 32 4.61 8.46 4.72
CA PHE A 32 5.72 9.04 3.98
C PHE A 32 5.22 9.67 2.68
N ASP A 33 5.83 10.78 2.29
CA ASP A 33 5.63 11.37 0.97
C ASP A 33 6.42 10.58 -0.10
N ARG A 34 6.31 11.00 -1.36
CA ARG A 34 7.04 10.36 -2.45
C ARG A 34 8.56 10.45 -2.32
N HIS A 35 9.11 11.35 -1.52
CA HIS A 35 10.55 11.53 -1.28
C HIS A 35 11.05 10.67 -0.12
N GLY A 36 10.13 10.10 0.67
CA GLY A 36 10.44 9.37 1.90
C GLY A 36 10.51 10.27 3.13
N ASN A 37 10.03 11.50 3.06
CA ASN A 37 9.90 12.34 4.24
C ASN A 37 8.65 11.93 5.03
N ARG A 38 8.77 11.88 6.36
CA ARG A 38 7.62 11.67 7.24
C ARG A 38 6.72 12.89 7.23
N ILE A 39 5.43 12.67 6.98
CA ILE A 39 4.44 13.75 6.89
C ILE A 39 3.87 14.11 8.27
N TRP A 40 3.98 13.22 9.24
CA TRP A 40 3.38 13.41 10.55
C TRP A 40 4.38 14.01 11.55
N ARG A 41 4.17 15.27 11.95
CA ARG A 41 4.81 15.93 13.10
C ARG A 41 3.75 16.37 14.13
N GLN A 42 3.89 15.88 15.36
CA GLN A 42 3.47 16.45 16.65
C GLN A 42 2.22 17.37 16.72
N ALA A 43 1.03 16.85 16.42
CA ALA A 43 -0.19 17.59 16.81
C ALA A 43 -1.30 16.66 17.28
N GLN A 44 -1.02 15.73 18.22
CA GLN A 44 -2.00 14.80 18.80
C GLN A 44 -3.33 15.48 19.23
N ALA A 45 -3.28 16.78 19.60
CA ALA A 45 -4.39 17.54 20.16
C ALA A 45 -5.31 18.27 19.14
N LEU A 46 -5.00 18.28 17.84
CA LEU A 46 -5.81 18.95 16.79
C LEU A 46 -6.61 17.97 15.90
N LEU A 47 -6.54 16.65 16.18
CA LEU A 47 -6.59 15.62 15.14
C LEU A 47 -7.93 15.00 14.78
N ASP A 48 -8.96 15.03 15.62
CA ASP A 48 -10.20 14.30 15.27
C ASP A 48 -10.85 14.86 13.99
N SER A 49 -10.75 16.19 13.79
CA SER A 49 -11.23 16.85 12.58
C SER A 49 -10.29 16.67 11.38
N GLU A 50 -8.97 16.64 11.58
CA GLU A 50 -7.97 16.40 10.52
C GLU A 50 -7.98 14.94 10.05
N HIS A 51 -8.22 13.97 10.94
CA HIS A 51 -8.35 12.55 10.60
C HIS A 51 -9.59 12.32 9.72
N ALA A 52 -10.73 12.93 10.06
CA ALA A 52 -11.93 12.89 9.25
C ALA A 52 -11.74 13.58 7.89
N ARG A 53 -11.05 14.74 7.86
CA ARG A 53 -10.73 15.45 6.60
C ARG A 53 -9.79 14.65 5.70
N ARG A 54 -8.79 13.95 6.24
CA ARG A 54 -7.88 13.09 5.45
C ARG A 54 -8.60 11.86 4.90
N ALA A 55 -9.46 11.22 5.68
CA ALA A 55 -10.25 10.08 5.21
C ALA A 55 -11.21 10.47 4.06
N VAL A 56 -11.70 11.71 4.03
CA VAL A 56 -12.52 12.26 2.93
C VAL A 56 -11.65 12.81 1.79
N GLY A 57 -10.42 13.24 2.08
CA GLY A 57 -9.49 13.90 1.16
C GLY A 57 -8.48 12.99 0.47
N GLU A 58 -8.63 11.67 0.58
CA GLU A 58 -7.69 10.70 0.01
C GLU A 58 -8.42 9.61 -0.78
N VAL A 59 -7.78 9.13 -1.85
CA VAL A 59 -8.26 7.99 -2.64
C VAL A 59 -7.18 6.93 -2.77
N ALA A 60 -7.57 5.66 -2.72
CA ALA A 60 -6.66 4.53 -2.87
C ALA A 60 -6.02 4.52 -4.27
N VAL A 61 -4.69 4.36 -4.30
CA VAL A 61 -3.90 4.26 -5.54
C VAL A 61 -2.83 3.17 -5.39
N PRO A 62 -2.11 2.78 -6.46
CA PRO A 62 -1.02 1.82 -6.34
C PRO A 62 -0.02 2.18 -5.25
N PHE A 63 0.19 1.24 -4.33
CA PHE A 63 1.14 1.31 -3.23
C PHE A 63 0.92 2.47 -2.24
N GLY A 64 -0.29 3.04 -2.18
CA GLY A 64 -0.53 4.21 -1.34
C GLY A 64 -1.91 4.82 -1.49
N VAL A 65 -1.95 6.13 -1.23
CA VAL A 65 -3.11 6.99 -1.38
C VAL A 65 -2.73 8.26 -2.13
N CYS A 66 -3.70 8.87 -2.78
CA CYS A 66 -3.58 10.14 -3.48
C CYS A 66 -4.43 11.19 -2.77
N ALA A 67 -3.82 12.33 -2.44
CA ALA A 67 -4.47 13.45 -1.78
C ALA A 67 -4.80 14.62 -2.75
N GLU A 68 -4.79 14.39 -4.06
CA GLU A 68 -5.08 15.42 -5.05
C GLU A 68 -6.59 15.71 -5.11
N PRO A 69 -7.08 16.92 -4.77
CA PRO A 69 -8.51 17.17 -4.59
C PRO A 69 -9.36 16.83 -5.82
N SER A 70 -8.87 17.14 -7.02
CA SER A 70 -9.58 16.82 -8.28
C SER A 70 -9.69 15.31 -8.49
N ASN A 71 -8.60 14.58 -8.26
CA ASN A 71 -8.57 13.13 -8.41
C ASN A 71 -9.39 12.42 -7.32
N VAL A 72 -9.37 12.93 -6.10
CA VAL A 72 -10.18 12.44 -4.97
C VAL A 72 -11.67 12.62 -5.28
N LYS A 73 -12.07 13.82 -5.74
CA LYS A 73 -13.45 14.09 -6.17
C LYS A 73 -13.90 13.15 -7.31
N ALA A 74 -12.98 12.79 -8.19
CA ALA A 74 -13.21 11.84 -9.28
C ALA A 74 -13.06 10.36 -8.90
N GLY A 75 -12.93 10.03 -7.61
CA GLY A 75 -12.79 8.64 -7.15
C GLY A 75 -11.55 7.93 -7.69
N GLY A 76 -10.47 8.67 -8.00
CA GLY A 76 -9.21 8.12 -8.54
C GLY A 76 -9.19 7.97 -10.06
N GLY A 77 -10.27 8.37 -10.76
CA GLY A 77 -10.41 8.22 -12.21
C GLY A 77 -9.84 9.36 -13.05
N ALA A 78 -9.49 10.50 -12.45
CA ALA A 78 -9.08 11.71 -13.19
C ALA A 78 -7.56 11.87 -13.36
N CYS A 79 -6.74 10.99 -12.76
CA CYS A 79 -5.29 11.13 -12.83
C CYS A 79 -4.76 10.88 -14.26
N PRO A 80 -4.07 11.84 -14.89
CA PRO A 80 -3.55 11.70 -16.26
C PRO A 80 -2.33 10.76 -16.34
N PHE A 81 -1.58 10.59 -15.24
CA PHE A 81 -0.35 9.80 -15.19
C PHE A 81 -0.57 8.45 -14.49
N ARG A 82 -1.68 7.77 -14.83
CA ARG A 82 -2.14 6.55 -14.17
C ARG A 82 -0.98 5.56 -13.93
N PHE A 83 -0.94 4.98 -12.73
CA PHE A 83 0.11 4.06 -12.26
C PHE A 83 1.51 4.69 -12.00
N ARG A 84 1.71 6.00 -12.21
CA ARG A 84 2.98 6.71 -11.88
C ARG A 84 2.94 7.44 -10.54
N CYS A 85 2.17 6.93 -9.58
CA CYS A 85 1.89 7.61 -8.32
C CYS A 85 3.16 7.94 -7.51
N ALA A 86 4.15 7.05 -7.45
CA ALA A 86 5.42 7.30 -6.76
C ALA A 86 6.21 8.51 -7.33
N GLY A 87 5.87 8.97 -8.54
CA GLY A 87 6.41 10.18 -9.15
C GLY A 87 5.67 11.47 -8.78
N CYS A 88 4.46 11.41 -8.23
CA CYS A 88 3.57 12.55 -8.01
C CYS A 88 3.64 13.11 -6.58
N ASP A 89 3.63 14.43 -6.41
CA ASP A 89 3.73 15.07 -5.08
C ASP A 89 2.48 14.88 -4.20
N HIS A 90 1.36 14.45 -4.78
CA HIS A 90 0.14 14.10 -4.05
C HIS A 90 0.13 12.66 -3.53
N PHE A 91 1.15 11.86 -3.87
CA PHE A 91 1.25 10.47 -3.45
C PHE A 91 1.76 10.35 -2.02
N ARG A 92 1.14 9.44 -1.29
CA ARG A 92 1.41 9.15 0.11
C ARG A 92 1.43 7.64 0.29
N THR A 93 2.43 7.13 0.99
CA THR A 93 2.51 5.70 1.33
C THR A 93 2.68 5.54 2.83
N ASP A 94 2.20 4.44 3.38
CA ASP A 94 2.41 4.08 4.77
C ASP A 94 3.23 2.77 4.86
N VAL A 95 3.70 2.44 6.06
CA VAL A 95 4.52 1.24 6.32
C VAL A 95 3.87 -0.08 5.90
N SER A 96 2.55 -0.13 5.81
CA SER A 96 1.84 -1.36 5.45
C SER A 96 1.96 -1.70 3.97
N TYR A 97 2.36 -0.76 3.11
CA TYR A 97 2.66 -1.00 1.69
C TYR A 97 4.11 -1.45 1.42
N LEU A 98 4.97 -1.51 2.45
CA LEU A 98 6.39 -1.88 2.28
C LEU A 98 6.59 -3.25 1.57
N PRO A 99 5.83 -4.32 1.89
CA PRO A 99 5.94 -5.58 1.14
C PRO A 99 5.56 -5.44 -0.35
N ASP A 100 4.56 -4.62 -0.66
CA ASP A 100 4.07 -4.45 -2.03
C ASP A 100 5.04 -3.59 -2.86
N LEU A 101 5.67 -2.57 -2.24
CA LEU A 101 6.75 -1.79 -2.84
C LEU A 101 7.97 -2.66 -3.16
N ARG A 102 8.32 -3.61 -2.27
CA ARG A 102 9.41 -4.58 -2.53
C ARG A 102 9.08 -5.50 -3.70
N ALA A 103 7.87 -6.07 -3.71
CA ALA A 103 7.42 -6.90 -4.82
C ALA A 103 7.41 -6.13 -6.15
N TYR A 104 7.02 -4.86 -6.13
CA TYR A 104 7.09 -4.00 -7.31
C TYR A 104 8.52 -3.76 -7.78
N LEU A 105 9.46 -3.48 -6.86
CA LEU A 105 10.87 -3.34 -7.21
C LEU A 105 11.43 -4.63 -7.85
N ASP A 106 11.11 -5.79 -7.27
CA ASP A 106 11.56 -7.08 -7.80
C ASP A 106 11.00 -7.34 -9.20
N ASP A 107 9.75 -6.94 -9.47
CA ASP A 107 9.14 -7.05 -10.79
C ASP A 107 9.78 -6.12 -11.83
N LEU A 108 10.11 -4.89 -11.45
CA LEU A 108 10.85 -3.94 -12.31
C LEU A 108 12.22 -4.51 -12.70
N LEU A 109 12.97 -5.04 -11.72
CA LEU A 109 14.30 -5.61 -11.97
C LEU A 109 14.22 -6.87 -12.85
N ARG A 110 13.29 -7.77 -12.53
CA ARG A 110 13.04 -8.97 -13.34
C ARG A 110 12.63 -8.65 -14.77
N THR A 111 11.75 -7.66 -14.95
CA THR A 111 11.29 -7.24 -16.28
C THR A 111 12.44 -6.64 -17.09
N ARG A 112 13.28 -5.83 -16.45
CA ARG A 112 14.49 -5.27 -17.06
C ARG A 112 15.45 -6.38 -17.52
N GLU A 113 15.75 -7.34 -16.66
CA GLU A 113 16.62 -8.48 -16.99
C GLU A 113 16.07 -9.30 -18.16
N ARG A 114 14.77 -9.58 -18.16
CA ARG A 114 14.10 -10.28 -19.27
C ARG A 114 14.22 -9.51 -20.58
N LEU A 115 13.95 -8.21 -20.58
CA LEU A 115 14.04 -7.38 -21.78
C LEU A 115 15.47 -7.25 -22.30
N LEU A 116 16.48 -7.28 -21.44
CA LEU A 116 17.88 -7.30 -21.87
C LEU A 116 18.28 -8.63 -22.53
N ALA A 117 17.68 -9.74 -22.10
CA ALA A 117 17.94 -11.07 -22.65
C ALA A 117 17.17 -11.36 -23.96
N THR A 118 16.02 -10.71 -24.18
CA THR A 118 15.20 -10.92 -25.37
C THR A 118 15.92 -10.40 -26.63
N THR A 119 16.12 -11.23 -27.63
CA THR A 119 16.68 -10.83 -28.94
C THR A 119 15.60 -10.46 -29.96
N ASP A 120 14.41 -11.04 -29.83
CA ASP A 120 13.37 -11.00 -30.86
C ASP A 120 12.39 -9.83 -30.68
N LEU A 121 12.92 -8.66 -30.33
CA LEU A 121 12.14 -7.45 -30.08
C LEU A 121 12.78 -6.25 -30.77
N ASP A 122 11.99 -5.53 -31.57
CA ASP A 122 12.39 -4.27 -32.20
C ASP A 122 12.89 -3.26 -31.16
N ASP A 123 13.85 -2.43 -31.57
CA ASP A 123 14.51 -1.46 -30.68
C ASP A 123 13.54 -0.47 -30.05
N TRP A 124 12.57 0.04 -30.82
CA TRP A 124 11.59 1.00 -30.31
C TRP A 124 10.72 0.38 -29.21
N ALA A 125 10.26 -0.87 -29.40
CA ALA A 125 9.42 -1.58 -28.45
C ALA A 125 10.21 -1.95 -27.19
N ARG A 126 11.50 -2.29 -27.35
CA ARG A 126 12.41 -2.53 -26.24
C ARG A 126 12.57 -1.29 -25.37
N VAL A 127 12.78 -0.12 -25.99
CA VAL A 127 12.93 1.16 -25.27
C VAL A 127 11.64 1.52 -24.51
N GLU A 128 10.47 1.35 -25.13
CA GLU A 128 9.19 1.67 -24.48
C GLU A 128 8.85 0.71 -23.33
N ALA A 129 9.13 -0.58 -23.48
CA ALA A 129 8.88 -1.57 -22.45
C ALA A 129 9.90 -1.52 -21.29
N MET A 130 11.07 -0.92 -21.50
CA MET A 130 12.15 -0.90 -20.52
C MET A 130 11.72 -0.13 -19.25
N PRO A 131 11.76 -0.77 -18.07
CA PRO A 131 11.58 -0.06 -16.81
C PRO A 131 12.57 1.10 -16.67
N SER A 132 12.08 2.26 -16.21
CA SER A 132 12.93 3.44 -16.05
C SER A 132 13.90 3.28 -14.89
N GLU A 133 15.18 3.62 -15.12
CA GLU A 133 16.18 3.68 -14.04
C GLU A 133 15.80 4.67 -12.94
N GLU A 134 15.12 5.76 -13.30
CA GLU A 134 14.67 6.75 -12.33
C GLU A 134 13.58 6.17 -11.43
N GLU A 135 12.65 5.41 -12.01
CA GLU A 135 11.60 4.73 -11.26
C GLU A 135 12.19 3.70 -10.29
N ILE A 136 13.11 2.85 -10.76
CA ILE A 136 13.81 1.87 -9.92
C ILE A 136 14.53 2.58 -8.76
N ARG A 137 15.28 3.65 -9.05
CA ARG A 137 16.01 4.42 -8.04
C ARG A 137 15.06 5.05 -7.03
N ARG A 138 13.91 5.57 -7.49
CA ARG A 138 12.91 6.20 -6.63
C ARG A 138 12.27 5.21 -5.68
N ILE A 139 11.87 4.04 -6.18
CA ILE A 139 11.25 2.99 -5.36
C ILE A 139 12.26 2.44 -4.35
N ARG A 140 13.52 2.20 -4.74
CA ARG A 140 14.60 1.82 -3.81
C ARG A 140 14.75 2.82 -2.66
N ARG A 141 14.90 4.11 -3.01
CA ARG A 141 15.03 5.17 -2.00
C ARG A 141 13.83 5.21 -1.06
N LEU A 142 12.62 5.09 -1.60
CA LEU A 142 11.39 5.09 -0.79
C LEU A 142 11.35 3.90 0.18
N ILE A 143 11.70 2.70 -0.29
CA ILE A 143 11.81 1.50 0.56
C ILE A 143 12.83 1.71 1.67
N ASP A 144 14.01 2.24 1.36
CA ASP A 144 15.06 2.48 2.35
C ASP A 144 14.65 3.52 3.38
N GLN A 145 13.99 4.61 2.97
CA GLN A 145 13.47 5.63 3.89
C GLN A 145 12.40 5.07 4.83
N ILE A 146 11.48 4.24 4.32
CA ILE A 146 10.47 3.57 5.15
C ILE A 146 11.16 2.63 6.16
N ARG A 147 12.17 1.86 5.72
CA ARG A 147 12.92 0.96 6.60
C ARG A 147 13.70 1.73 7.68
N ASN A 148 14.33 2.83 7.32
CA ASN A 148 15.05 3.68 8.27
C ASN A 148 14.09 4.27 9.31
N GLY A 149 12.93 4.77 8.88
CA GLY A 149 11.89 5.24 9.80
C GLY A 149 11.36 4.15 10.74
N LEU A 150 11.31 2.89 10.30
CA LEU A 150 11.00 1.75 11.18
C LEU A 150 12.17 1.41 12.14
N GLY A 151 13.40 1.62 11.69
CA GLY A 151 14.63 1.43 12.45
C GLY A 151 14.79 2.39 13.62
N GLU A 152 14.27 3.62 13.48
CA GLU A 152 14.26 4.66 14.52
C GLU A 152 13.26 4.39 15.66
N LEU A 153 12.30 3.49 15.47
CA LEU A 153 11.31 3.15 16.51
C LEU A 153 11.91 2.21 17.56
N GLU A 154 11.48 2.39 18.81
CA GLU A 154 11.76 1.47 19.90
C GLU A 154 11.22 0.06 19.60
N PRO A 155 11.86 -1.01 20.11
CA PRO A 155 11.46 -2.39 19.79
C PRO A 155 9.99 -2.70 20.06
N GLU A 156 9.44 -2.19 21.17
CA GLU A 156 8.04 -2.37 21.55
C GLU A 156 7.09 -1.65 20.58
N GLN A 157 7.41 -0.39 20.23
CA GLN A 157 6.64 0.40 19.27
C GLN A 157 6.65 -0.25 17.89
N ARG A 158 7.81 -0.78 17.48
CA ARG A 158 7.95 -1.52 16.22
C ARG A 158 7.09 -2.77 16.20
N GLN A 159 7.03 -3.54 17.28
CA GLN A 159 6.20 -4.74 17.37
C GLN A 159 4.71 -4.40 17.28
N GLN A 160 4.26 -3.36 18.00
CA GLN A 160 2.88 -2.88 17.95
C GLN A 160 2.51 -2.41 16.54
N LEU A 161 3.40 -1.70 15.86
CA LEU A 161 3.20 -1.25 14.49
C LEU A 161 3.12 -2.43 13.51
N GLN A 162 3.93 -3.46 13.66
CA GLN A 162 3.87 -4.67 12.82
C GLN A 162 2.53 -5.42 13.00
N GLN A 163 2.01 -5.48 14.22
CA GLN A 163 0.67 -6.03 14.47
C GLN A 163 -0.41 -5.19 13.79
N ALA A 164 -0.33 -3.86 13.89
CA ALA A 164 -1.25 -2.94 13.23
C ALA A 164 -1.21 -3.09 11.70
N VAL A 165 -0.02 -3.18 11.10
CA VAL A 165 0.18 -3.47 9.66
C VAL A 165 -0.52 -4.76 9.27
N THR A 166 -0.39 -5.82 10.08
CA THR A 166 -1.03 -7.11 9.80
C THR A 166 -2.55 -6.98 9.79
N VAL A 167 -3.13 -6.26 10.75
CA VAL A 167 -4.58 -5.99 10.81
C VAL A 167 -5.02 -5.18 9.58
N VAL A 168 -4.33 -4.09 9.27
CA VAL A 168 -4.66 -3.23 8.12
C VAL A 168 -4.60 -4.02 6.80
N ARG A 169 -3.53 -4.80 6.57
CA ARG A 169 -3.38 -5.60 5.35
C ARG A 169 -4.45 -6.69 5.21
N ARG A 170 -4.86 -7.35 6.31
CA ARG A 170 -5.95 -8.35 6.27
C ARG A 170 -7.28 -7.77 5.78
N HIS A 171 -7.54 -6.50 6.05
CA HIS A 171 -8.77 -5.83 5.67
C HIS A 171 -8.68 -5.03 4.37
N ARG A 172 -7.48 -4.91 3.77
CA ARG A 172 -7.28 -4.27 2.46
C ARG A 172 -7.58 -5.25 1.34
N SER A 173 -8.83 -5.30 0.90
CA SER A 173 -9.20 -5.88 -0.40
C SER A 173 -9.08 -4.80 -1.49
N VAL A 174 -7.85 -4.46 -1.91
CA VAL A 174 -7.66 -3.52 -3.02
C VAL A 174 -7.63 -4.30 -4.33
N MET A 175 -8.81 -4.64 -4.85
CA MET A 175 -9.02 -5.01 -6.26
C MET A 175 -9.44 -3.74 -7.02
N LEU A 176 -8.48 -2.89 -7.36
CA LEU A 176 -8.70 -1.81 -8.34
C LEU A 176 -7.61 -1.90 -9.41
N GLY A 177 -7.86 -2.71 -10.44
CA GLY A 177 -7.18 -2.64 -11.73
C GLY A 177 -5.65 -2.66 -11.73
N MET A 178 -5.02 -3.30 -10.74
CA MET A 178 -3.57 -3.49 -10.71
C MET A 178 -3.14 -4.49 -11.80
N PRO A 179 -2.01 -4.28 -12.50
CA PRO A 179 -1.34 -5.39 -13.17
C PRO A 179 -0.99 -6.44 -12.11
N ARG A 180 -1.57 -7.64 -12.24
CA ARG A 180 -1.41 -8.69 -11.23
C ARG A 180 0.05 -9.15 -11.20
N THR A 181 0.72 -9.00 -10.07
CA THR A 181 1.75 -9.97 -9.69
C THR A 181 1.03 -11.31 -9.56
N ARG A 182 1.41 -12.29 -10.39
CA ARG A 182 0.81 -13.63 -10.39
C ARG A 182 1.04 -14.27 -9.02
N GLN A 183 0.08 -14.13 -8.10
CA GLN A 183 0.05 -14.95 -6.90
C GLN A 183 -0.20 -16.38 -7.37
N ILE A 184 0.78 -17.26 -7.14
CA ILE A 184 0.57 -18.70 -7.25
C ILE A 184 -0.37 -19.04 -6.10
N LEU A 185 -1.66 -19.19 -6.41
CA LEU A 185 -2.62 -19.77 -5.48
C LEU A 185 -2.19 -21.22 -5.25
N PRO A 186 -2.04 -21.69 -4.00
CA PRO A 186 -1.87 -23.11 -3.74
C PRO A 186 -3.12 -23.85 -4.23
N ASP A 187 -2.91 -24.88 -5.04
CA ASP A 187 -3.97 -25.71 -5.61
C ASP A 187 -4.65 -26.49 -4.48
N LEU A 188 -5.75 -25.93 -3.94
CA LEU A 188 -6.60 -26.60 -2.97
C LEU A 188 -7.67 -27.39 -3.72
N ARG A 189 -7.25 -28.45 -4.42
CA ARG A 189 -8.14 -29.55 -4.79
C ARG A 189 -7.78 -30.77 -3.96
N PRO A 190 -8.58 -31.15 -2.94
CA PRO A 190 -8.51 -32.49 -2.42
C PRO A 190 -9.10 -33.43 -3.47
N GLU A 191 -8.29 -34.37 -3.93
CA GLU A 191 -8.74 -35.42 -4.83
C GLU A 191 -9.96 -36.14 -4.26
N ARG A 192 -10.96 -36.36 -5.11
CA ARG A 192 -12.00 -37.35 -4.86
C ARG A 192 -11.72 -38.55 -5.77
N THR A 193 -11.05 -39.55 -5.21
CA THR A 193 -11.27 -40.96 -5.57
C THR A 193 -12.60 -41.42 -4.93
N PRO A 194 -13.30 -42.44 -5.45
CA PRO A 194 -12.81 -43.67 -6.07
C PRO A 194 -12.99 -43.77 -7.58
#